data_AF-A0A6L8RUJ6-F1
#
_entry.id   AF-A0A6L8RUJ6-F1
#
_cell.length_a   1.000
_cell.length_b   1.000
_cell.length_c   1.000
_cell.angle_alpha   90.00
_cell.angle_beta   90.00
_cell.angle_gamma   90.00
#
_symmetry.space_group_name_H-M   'P 1'
#
loop_
_entity.id
_entity.type
_entity.pdbx_description
1 polymer ?
#
loop_
_entity_poly.entity_id
_entity_poly.type
_entity_poly.pdbx_seq_one_letter_code
_entity_poly.pdbx_strand_id
1 'polypeptide(L)'
;MGFVLFHYTLFVLLGSILTSATCLSAYLVSRKRTMLYASFGFLFYFFDVAWVFQRDFFTGADAGVGPAYALIMSLLMVLAGCGFLTSFWLLVCDYVGETRKALKVIPAVVFVAASVAVLLIVPEGGLRSFAFYSPRALYLFWMLAFAGAWYLRSKDAAERARLRRHLGLYGALWFLGLSVVVEDALVFLLPDPIFIGPRAYAPERNFAENALMLCCAFFACRDAFRVLSLRFDRPPMRGGGRQEELIDDNLMMYGKRHQLSERECEVLRYVLLGNDNQNIASSMHLALSTVKVHVHNILQKTGQANRQALVQDFWKMS
;
A
#
# COMPACT_ATOMS: atom_id res chain seq x y z
N MET A 1 11.48 -15.35 -29.73
CA MET A 1 11.73 -15.61 -28.29
C MET A 1 12.02 -14.32 -27.52
N GLY A 2 13.02 -13.51 -27.89
CA GLY A 2 13.20 -12.16 -27.32
C GLY A 2 11.94 -11.27 -27.39
N PHE A 3 11.14 -11.41 -28.46
CA PHE A 3 9.82 -10.79 -28.58
C PHE A 3 8.85 -11.15 -27.44
N VAL A 4 8.81 -12.41 -27.00
CA VAL A 4 7.91 -12.85 -25.91
C VAL A 4 8.38 -12.29 -24.57
N LEU A 5 9.70 -12.33 -24.33
CA LEU A 5 10.31 -11.76 -23.12
C LEU A 5 10.15 -10.24 -23.03
N PHE A 6 10.19 -9.56 -24.17
CA PHE A 6 9.94 -8.13 -24.26
C PHE A 6 8.51 -7.81 -23.80
N HIS A 7 7.51 -8.46 -24.40
CA HIS A 7 6.11 -8.24 -24.06
C HIS A 7 5.82 -8.63 -22.60
N TYR A 8 6.38 -9.75 -22.14
CA TYR A 8 6.29 -10.17 -20.74
C TYR A 8 6.78 -9.07 -19.78
N THR A 9 7.97 -8.50 -20.03
CA THR A 9 8.49 -7.43 -19.17
C THR A 9 7.65 -6.16 -19.27
N LEU A 10 7.13 -5.82 -20.45
CA LEU A 10 6.18 -4.73 -20.59
C LEU A 10 4.91 -4.95 -19.76
N PHE A 11 4.38 -6.17 -19.71
CA PHE A 11 3.24 -6.50 -18.86
C PHE A 11 3.56 -6.36 -17.37
N VAL A 12 4.75 -6.80 -16.93
CA VAL A 12 5.19 -6.62 -15.53
C VAL A 12 5.35 -5.13 -15.19
N LEU A 13 5.96 -4.34 -16.08
CA LEU A 13 6.13 -2.89 -15.92
C LEU A 13 4.78 -2.18 -15.87
N LEU A 14 3.89 -2.49 -16.81
CA LEU A 14 2.54 -1.94 -16.87
C LEU A 14 1.75 -2.29 -15.61
N GLY A 15 1.77 -3.56 -15.18
CA GLY A 15 1.11 -4.00 -13.96
C GLY A 15 1.64 -3.27 -12.73
N SER A 16 2.95 -3.09 -12.62
CA SER A 16 3.59 -2.40 -11.49
C SER A 16 3.20 -0.92 -11.43
N ILE A 17 3.29 -0.19 -12.55
CA ILE A 17 2.97 1.25 -12.56
C ILE A 17 1.48 1.52 -12.38
N LEU A 18 0.60 0.71 -13.00
CA LEU A 18 -0.85 0.81 -12.81
C LEU A 18 -1.23 0.54 -11.35
N THR A 19 -0.60 -0.45 -10.72
CA THR A 19 -0.83 -0.75 -9.30
C THR A 19 -0.35 0.41 -8.42
N SER A 20 0.84 0.94 -8.69
CA SER A 20 1.37 2.11 -7.98
C SER A 20 0.42 3.31 -8.06
N ALA A 21 -0.06 3.63 -9.26
CA ALA A 21 -1.01 4.73 -9.49
C ALA A 21 -2.36 4.48 -8.81
N THR A 22 -2.87 3.25 -8.85
CA THR A 22 -4.14 2.88 -8.20
C THR A 22 -4.04 3.00 -6.68
N CYS A 23 -2.94 2.51 -6.09
CA CYS A 23 -2.67 2.67 -4.67
C CYS A 23 -2.46 4.14 -4.27
N LEU A 24 -1.81 4.96 -5.12
CA LEU A 24 -1.67 6.39 -4.89
C LEU A 24 -3.02 7.10 -4.89
N SER A 25 -3.86 6.81 -5.88
CA SER A 25 -5.24 7.34 -5.94
C SER A 25 -6.04 6.94 -4.70
N ALA A 26 -5.97 5.68 -4.29
CA ALA A 26 -6.62 5.22 -3.06
C ALA A 26 -6.05 5.91 -1.81
N TYR A 27 -4.76 6.23 -1.78
CA TYR A 27 -4.16 7.03 -0.69
C TYR A 27 -4.64 8.47 -0.68
N LEU A 28 -4.69 9.15 -1.83
CA LEU A 28 -5.13 10.55 -1.91
C LEU A 28 -6.55 10.71 -1.36
N VAL A 29 -7.41 9.72 -1.60
CA VAL A 29 -8.79 9.68 -1.12
C VAL A 29 -8.90 9.21 0.34
N SER A 30 -8.22 8.12 0.72
CA SER A 30 -8.41 7.50 2.05
C SER A 30 -7.44 7.97 3.13
N ARG A 31 -6.33 8.61 2.75
CA ARG A 31 -5.18 8.97 3.60
C ARG A 31 -4.59 7.82 4.43
N LYS A 32 -4.89 6.57 4.07
CA LYS A 32 -4.32 5.38 4.72
C LYS A 32 -2.86 5.19 4.31
N ARG A 33 -1.95 5.25 5.27
CA ARG A 33 -0.50 5.11 5.04
C ARG A 33 -0.13 3.80 4.37
N THR A 34 -0.84 2.70 4.66
CA THR A 34 -0.67 1.41 3.95
C THR A 34 -0.76 1.53 2.43
N MET A 35 -1.66 2.37 1.89
CA MET A 35 -1.81 2.57 0.45
C MET A 35 -0.64 3.40 -0.14
N LEU A 36 -0.11 4.34 0.63
CA LEU A 36 1.09 5.10 0.25
C LEU A 36 2.32 4.19 0.19
N TYR A 37 2.50 3.34 1.20
CA TYR A 37 3.59 2.37 1.23
C TYR A 37 3.49 1.36 0.10
N ALA A 38 2.30 0.84 -0.20
CA ALA A 38 2.08 -0.02 -1.37
C ALA A 38 2.46 0.70 -2.68
N SER A 39 2.02 1.96 -2.86
CA SER A 39 2.34 2.76 -4.04
C SER A 39 3.84 2.92 -4.27
N PHE A 40 4.59 3.34 -3.23
CA PHE A 40 6.04 3.43 -3.31
C PHE A 40 6.70 2.07 -3.57
N GLY A 41 6.19 0.99 -2.95
CA GLY A 41 6.66 -0.37 -3.18
C GLY A 41 6.61 -0.75 -4.67
N PHE A 42 5.46 -0.59 -5.30
CA PHE A 42 5.31 -0.90 -6.73
C PHE A 42 6.04 0.10 -7.65
N LEU A 43 6.21 1.35 -7.23
CA LEU A 43 7.00 2.34 -7.98
C LEU A 43 8.48 1.96 -8.03
N PHE A 44 9.07 1.60 -6.88
CA PHE A 44 10.46 1.15 -6.85
C PHE A 44 10.65 -0.17 -7.60
N TYR A 45 9.68 -1.08 -7.52
CA TYR A 45 9.72 -2.32 -8.28
C TYR A 45 9.59 -2.09 -9.80
N PHE A 46 8.81 -1.10 -10.25
CA PHE A 46 8.80 -0.67 -11.65
C PHE A 46 10.20 -0.27 -12.11
N PHE A 47 10.92 0.54 -11.34
CA PHE A 47 12.28 0.92 -11.68
C PHE A 47 13.26 -0.25 -11.65
N ASP A 48 13.11 -1.18 -10.70
CA ASP A 48 13.90 -2.41 -10.62
C ASP A 48 13.81 -3.20 -11.94
N VAL A 49 12.58 -3.49 -12.38
CA VAL A 49 12.32 -4.21 -13.64
C VAL A 49 12.73 -3.38 -14.86
N ALA A 50 12.56 -2.06 -14.82
CA ALA A 50 12.91 -1.17 -15.93
C ALA A 50 14.42 -1.10 -16.16
N TRP A 51 15.23 -1.10 -15.09
CA TRP A 51 16.68 -1.13 -15.21
C TRP A 51 17.18 -2.48 -15.73
N VAL A 52 16.58 -3.60 -15.30
CA VAL A 52 16.92 -4.93 -15.85
C VAL A 52 16.62 -4.93 -17.35
N PHE A 53 15.45 -4.44 -17.73
CA PHE A 53 15.02 -4.33 -19.11
C PHE A 53 15.91 -3.41 -19.95
N GLN A 54 16.26 -2.23 -19.43
CA GLN A 54 17.18 -1.31 -20.09
C GLN A 54 18.51 -2.00 -20.37
N ARG A 55 19.07 -2.69 -19.37
CA ARG A 55 20.35 -3.36 -19.53
C ARG A 55 20.28 -4.39 -20.66
N ASP A 56 19.24 -5.22 -20.71
CA ASP A 56 19.04 -6.19 -21.79
C ASP A 56 19.05 -5.55 -23.21
N PHE A 57 18.54 -4.32 -23.35
CA PHE A 57 18.54 -3.57 -24.62
C PHE A 57 19.86 -2.88 -24.93
N PHE A 58 20.51 -2.29 -23.94
CA PHE A 58 21.70 -1.46 -24.14
C PHE A 58 23.01 -2.25 -24.09
N THR A 59 23.05 -3.42 -23.45
CA THR A 59 24.26 -4.29 -23.42
C THR A 59 24.29 -5.34 -24.52
N GLY A 60 23.18 -5.52 -25.26
CA GLY A 60 23.11 -6.39 -26.41
C GLY A 60 23.55 -5.69 -27.70
N ALA A 61 24.87 -5.50 -27.89
CA ALA A 61 25.59 -5.66 -29.18
C ALA A 61 26.94 -4.91 -29.21
N ASP A 62 27.04 -3.63 -28.87
CA ASP A 62 28.25 -2.84 -29.24
C ASP A 62 28.59 -1.64 -28.34
N ALA A 63 27.98 -1.53 -27.15
CA ALA A 63 28.27 -0.40 -26.27
C ALA A 63 29.44 -0.76 -25.35
N GLY A 64 30.62 -0.20 -25.59
CA GLY A 64 31.82 -0.29 -24.73
C GLY A 64 31.64 0.38 -23.37
N VAL A 65 30.57 0.05 -22.64
CA VAL A 65 30.28 0.53 -21.29
C VAL A 65 31.08 -0.32 -20.32
N GLY A 66 32.22 0.21 -19.90
CA GLY A 66 33.20 -0.49 -19.05
C GLY A 66 32.69 -0.88 -17.64
N PRO A 67 33.57 -1.44 -16.80
CA PRO A 67 33.22 -1.98 -15.47
C PRO A 67 32.55 -0.96 -14.54
N ALA A 68 32.77 0.34 -14.75
CA ALA A 68 32.08 1.41 -14.03
C ALA A 68 30.56 1.40 -14.24
N TYR A 69 30.07 1.09 -15.45
CA TYR A 69 28.64 1.02 -15.74
C TYR A 69 27.97 -0.16 -15.04
N ALA A 70 28.61 -1.34 -15.05
CA ALA A 70 28.13 -2.51 -14.34
C ALA A 70 28.01 -2.27 -12.82
N LEU A 71 28.98 -1.56 -12.24
CA LEU A 71 28.94 -1.14 -10.84
C LEU A 71 27.77 -0.18 -10.56
N ILE A 72 27.59 0.86 -11.39
CA ILE A 72 26.48 1.81 -11.25
C ILE A 72 25.14 1.08 -11.33
N MET A 73 24.96 0.20 -12.31
CA MET A 73 23.74 -0.58 -12.46
C MET A 73 23.48 -1.49 -11.25
N SER A 74 24.52 -2.13 -10.71
CA SER A 74 24.41 -2.94 -9.49
C SER A 74 23.95 -2.09 -8.30
N LEU A 75 24.47 -0.87 -8.15
CA LEU A 75 24.05 0.05 -7.10
C LEU A 75 22.61 0.54 -7.28
N LEU A 76 22.18 0.79 -8.52
CA LEU A 76 20.78 1.14 -8.82
C LEU A 76 19.83 -0.02 -8.47
N MET A 77 20.22 -1.28 -8.72
CA MET A 77 19.44 -2.46 -8.30
C MET A 77 19.36 -2.60 -6.77
N VAL A 78 20.42 -2.24 -6.04
CA VAL A 78 20.37 -2.22 -4.56
C VAL A 78 19.42 -1.12 -4.08
N LEU A 79 19.46 0.05 -4.70
CA LEU A 79 18.58 1.17 -4.35
C LEU A 79 17.10 0.82 -4.63
N ALA A 80 16.82 0.27 -5.81
CA ALA A 80 15.48 -0.18 -6.19
C ALA A 80 14.98 -1.27 -5.23
N GLY A 81 15.82 -2.29 -5.00
CA GLY A 81 15.59 -3.39 -4.07
C GLY A 81 15.25 -2.92 -2.66
N CYS A 82 16.09 -2.05 -2.11
CA CYS A 82 15.89 -1.45 -0.79
C CYS A 82 14.59 -0.65 -0.74
N GLY A 83 14.32 0.15 -1.77
CA GLY A 83 13.12 0.97 -1.87
C GLY A 83 11.83 0.15 -1.84
N PHE A 84 11.71 -0.89 -2.68
CA PHE A 84 10.47 -1.67 -2.73
C PHE A 84 10.30 -2.56 -1.50
N LEU A 85 11.35 -3.25 -1.04
CA LEU A 85 11.29 -4.13 0.12
C LEU A 85 10.99 -3.34 1.40
N THR A 86 11.64 -2.19 1.59
CA THR A 86 11.38 -1.33 2.76
C THR A 86 9.98 -0.75 2.72
N SER A 87 9.46 -0.41 1.54
CA SER A 87 8.07 0.04 1.41
C SER A 87 7.07 -1.04 1.83
N PHE A 88 7.26 -2.30 1.42
CA PHE A 88 6.42 -3.42 1.90
C PHE A 88 6.64 -3.72 3.39
N TRP A 89 7.86 -3.58 3.89
CA TRP A 89 8.14 -3.74 5.31
C TRP A 89 7.41 -2.70 6.17
N LEU A 90 7.41 -1.43 5.74
CA LEU A 90 6.66 -0.36 6.38
C LEU A 90 5.15 -0.61 6.30
N LEU A 91 4.65 -1.16 5.18
CA LEU A 91 3.27 -1.61 5.05
C LEU A 91 2.91 -2.68 6.08
N VAL A 92 3.75 -3.71 6.25
CA VAL A 92 3.54 -4.76 7.27
C VAL A 92 3.59 -4.17 8.68
N CYS A 93 4.57 -3.33 8.97
CA CYS A 93 4.68 -2.63 10.25
C CYS A 93 3.43 -1.79 10.58
N ASP A 94 2.95 -0.99 9.62
CA ASP A 94 1.78 -0.13 9.77
C ASP A 94 0.49 -0.96 9.92
N TYR A 95 0.37 -2.05 9.16
CA TYR A 95 -0.76 -2.97 9.28
C TYR A 95 -0.81 -3.62 10.68
N VAL A 96 0.34 -4.06 11.18
CA VAL A 96 0.47 -4.70 12.49
C VAL A 96 0.36 -3.69 13.65
N GLY A 97 0.51 -2.39 13.39
CA GLY A 97 0.47 -1.35 14.41
C GLY A 97 1.80 -1.16 15.16
N GLU A 98 2.92 -1.59 14.58
CA GLU A 98 4.24 -1.53 15.20
C GLU A 98 4.78 -0.08 15.19
N THR A 99 5.18 0.41 16.37
CA THR A 99 5.58 1.80 16.59
C THR A 99 7.09 2.00 16.72
N ARG A 100 7.86 0.94 16.98
CA ARG A 100 9.32 1.02 17.21
C ARG A 100 10.06 1.47 15.94
N LYS A 101 10.68 2.66 16.01
CA LYS A 101 11.45 3.25 14.89
C LYS A 101 12.65 2.40 14.47
N ALA A 102 13.36 1.81 15.44
CA ALA A 102 14.53 0.95 15.17
C ALA A 102 14.16 -0.23 14.26
N LEU A 103 13.05 -0.91 14.55
CA LEU A 103 12.61 -2.08 13.77
C LEU A 103 12.20 -1.71 12.33
N LYS A 104 11.81 -0.45 12.08
CA LYS A 104 11.48 0.05 10.73
C LYS A 104 12.71 0.31 9.86
N VAL A 105 13.86 0.63 10.47
CA VAL A 105 15.07 1.05 9.75
C VAL A 105 16.12 -0.06 9.67
N ILE A 106 16.27 -0.87 10.72
CA ILE A 106 17.32 -1.91 10.81
C ILE A 106 17.31 -2.86 9.60
N PRO A 107 16.17 -3.44 9.17
CA PRO A 107 16.18 -4.37 8.04
C PRO A 107 16.67 -3.74 6.73
N ALA A 108 16.35 -2.46 6.49
CA ALA A 108 16.82 -1.73 5.31
C ALA A 108 18.34 -1.50 5.35
N VAL A 109 18.89 -1.13 6.52
CA VAL A 109 20.33 -0.94 6.69
C VAL A 109 21.08 -2.26 6.52
N VAL A 110 20.57 -3.34 7.11
CA VAL A 110 21.15 -4.68 6.98
C VAL A 110 21.14 -5.14 5.51
N PHE A 111 20.05 -4.91 4.78
CA PHE A 111 19.95 -5.24 3.36
C PHE A 111 21.01 -4.51 2.52
N VAL A 112 21.15 -3.19 2.68
CA VAL A 112 22.12 -2.41 1.92
C VAL A 112 23.54 -2.82 2.29
N ALA A 113 23.84 -2.96 3.59
CA ALA A 113 25.16 -3.38 4.05
C ALA A 113 25.54 -4.76 3.53
N ALA A 114 24.63 -5.74 3.58
CA ALA A 114 24.85 -7.08 3.05
C ALA A 114 25.09 -7.06 1.53
N SER A 115 24.29 -6.31 0.78
CA SER A 115 24.42 -6.23 -0.68
C SER A 115 25.74 -5.58 -1.12
N VAL A 116 26.17 -4.52 -0.43
CA VAL A 116 27.47 -3.87 -0.69
C VAL A 116 28.63 -4.75 -0.24
N ALA A 117 28.53 -5.42 0.90
CA ALA A 117 29.56 -6.34 1.39
C ALA A 117 29.83 -7.48 0.39
N VAL A 118 28.78 -8.05 -0.22
CA VAL A 118 28.93 -9.07 -1.26
C VAL A 118 29.69 -8.53 -2.47
N LEU A 119 29.39 -7.30 -2.90
CA LEU A 119 30.08 -6.69 -4.04
C LEU A 119 31.56 -6.42 -3.77
N LEU A 120 31.96 -6.19 -2.52
CA LEU A 120 33.35 -5.88 -2.15
C LEU A 120 34.19 -7.13 -1.81
N ILE A 121 33.56 -8.15 -1.22
CA ILE A 121 34.28 -9.28 -0.62
C ILE A 121 34.30 -10.50 -1.56
N VAL A 122 33.21 -10.75 -2.29
CA VAL A 122 33.05 -12.00 -3.05
C VAL A 122 33.63 -11.82 -4.46
N PRO A 123 34.54 -12.71 -4.91
CA PRO A 123 35.15 -12.62 -6.24
C PRO A 123 34.13 -12.85 -7.35
N GLU A 124 34.41 -12.35 -8.56
CA GLU A 124 33.53 -12.51 -9.72
C GLU A 124 33.26 -13.98 -10.05
N GLY A 125 31.99 -14.32 -10.25
CA GLY A 125 31.52 -15.68 -10.53
C GLY A 125 30.06 -15.89 -10.13
N GLY A 126 29.53 -17.09 -10.40
CA GLY A 126 28.14 -17.44 -10.09
C GLY A 126 27.80 -17.30 -8.60
N LEU A 127 28.75 -17.63 -7.72
CA LEU A 127 28.58 -17.47 -6.27
C LEU A 127 28.35 -16.01 -5.86
N ARG A 128 29.03 -15.04 -6.50
CA ARG A 128 28.81 -13.61 -6.25
C ARG A 128 27.42 -13.19 -6.68
N SER A 129 26.99 -13.59 -7.86
CA SER A 129 25.63 -13.30 -8.35
C SER A 129 24.57 -13.86 -7.40
N PHE A 130 24.69 -15.14 -7.02
CA PHE A 130 23.76 -15.76 -6.06
C PHE A 130 23.74 -15.01 -4.71
N ALA A 131 24.92 -14.73 -4.14
CA ALA A 131 25.04 -14.02 -2.88
C ALA A 131 24.53 -12.58 -2.96
N PHE A 132 24.58 -11.94 -4.14
CA PHE A 132 24.14 -10.56 -4.33
C PHE A 132 22.61 -10.46 -4.37
N TYR A 133 21.91 -11.44 -4.95
CA TYR A 133 20.45 -11.46 -4.99
C TYR A 133 19.80 -12.05 -3.73
N SER A 134 20.51 -12.94 -3.01
CA SER A 134 20.03 -13.59 -1.78
C SER A 134 19.48 -12.65 -0.69
N PRO A 135 20.07 -11.47 -0.41
CA PRO A 135 19.54 -10.52 0.57
C PRO A 135 18.08 -10.12 0.33
N ARG A 136 17.62 -10.10 -0.93
CA ARG A 136 16.22 -9.77 -1.27
C ARG A 136 15.27 -10.83 -0.71
N ALA A 137 15.56 -12.10 -0.97
CA ALA A 137 14.78 -13.22 -0.45
C ALA A 137 14.83 -13.29 1.08
N LEU A 138 16.00 -13.04 1.69
CA LEU A 138 16.13 -12.99 3.15
C LEU A 138 15.26 -11.89 3.77
N TYR A 139 15.18 -10.71 3.14
CA TYR A 139 14.31 -9.64 3.61
C TYR A 139 12.84 -10.03 3.47
N LEU A 140 12.43 -10.66 2.37
CA LEU A 140 11.08 -11.22 2.23
C LEU A 140 10.75 -12.21 3.35
N PHE A 141 11.63 -13.17 3.62
CA PHE A 141 11.43 -14.15 4.69
C PHE A 141 11.41 -13.50 6.07
N TRP A 142 12.20 -12.45 6.31
CA TRP A 142 12.11 -11.66 7.53
C TRP A 142 10.71 -11.07 7.71
N MET A 143 10.13 -10.46 6.65
CA MET A 143 8.78 -9.91 6.70
C MET A 143 7.73 -10.98 7.01
N LEU A 144 7.84 -12.15 6.37
CA LEU A 144 6.91 -13.27 6.56
C LEU A 144 7.06 -13.93 7.94
N ALA A 145 8.29 -14.10 8.42
CA ALA A 145 8.56 -14.63 9.75
C ALA A 145 8.05 -13.67 10.83
N PHE A 146 8.25 -12.36 10.65
CA PHE A 146 7.73 -11.35 11.57
C PHE A 146 6.20 -11.36 11.63
N ALA A 147 5.53 -11.37 10.47
CA ALA A 147 4.07 -11.44 10.41
C ALA A 147 3.53 -12.73 11.06
N GLY A 148 4.20 -13.87 10.83
CA GLY A 148 3.86 -15.15 11.46
C GLY A 148 4.07 -15.14 12.98
N ALA A 149 5.20 -14.62 13.45
CA ALA A 149 5.50 -14.48 14.87
C ALA A 149 4.50 -13.55 15.58
N TRP A 150 4.08 -12.47 14.90
CA TRP A 150 3.03 -11.59 15.40
C TRP A 150 1.69 -12.31 15.52
N TYR A 151 1.29 -13.06 14.49
CA TYR A 151 0.05 -13.85 14.51
C TYR A 151 0.00 -14.84 15.69
N LEU A 152 1.12 -15.52 15.96
CA LEU A 152 1.24 -16.45 17.10
C LEU A 152 1.15 -15.73 18.46
N ARG A 153 1.70 -14.51 18.55
CA ARG A 153 1.73 -13.71 19.80
C ARG A 153 0.45 -12.94 20.09
N SER A 154 -0.30 -12.50 19.08
CA SER A 154 -1.57 -11.81 19.27
C SER A 154 -2.51 -12.71 20.07
N LYS A 155 -3.01 -12.26 21.23
CA LYS A 155 -3.99 -12.99 22.05
C LYS A 155 -5.43 -12.62 21.71
N ASP A 156 -5.63 -11.47 21.05
CA ASP A 156 -6.95 -10.97 20.67
C ASP A 156 -7.55 -11.77 19.49
N ALA A 157 -8.77 -12.26 19.68
CA ALA A 157 -9.51 -13.02 18.68
C ALA A 157 -9.86 -12.19 17.44
N ALA A 158 -10.09 -10.88 17.61
CA ALA A 158 -10.41 -9.97 16.51
C ALA A 158 -9.21 -9.71 15.59
N GLU A 159 -8.03 -9.47 16.17
CA GLU A 159 -6.78 -9.32 15.41
C GLU A 159 -6.42 -10.61 14.65
N ARG A 160 -6.52 -11.76 15.31
CA ARG A 160 -6.30 -13.06 14.68
C ARG A 160 -7.27 -13.32 13.54
N ALA A 161 -8.55 -12.96 13.70
CA ALA A 161 -9.53 -13.08 12.63
C ALA A 161 -9.19 -12.18 11.43
N ARG A 162 -8.66 -10.98 11.67
CA ARG A 162 -8.21 -10.06 10.62
C ARG A 162 -7.03 -10.62 9.84
N LEU A 163 -6.01 -11.12 10.53
CA LEU A 163 -4.82 -11.73 9.92
C LEU A 163 -5.14 -13.02 9.15
N ARG A 164 -6.07 -13.85 9.66
CA ARG A 164 -6.53 -15.07 8.98
C ARG A 164 -7.13 -14.82 7.61
N ARG A 165 -7.74 -13.66 7.36
CA ARG A 165 -8.28 -13.30 6.04
C ARG A 165 -7.18 -13.21 4.96
N HIS A 166 -5.93 -13.00 5.36
CA HIS A 166 -4.78 -12.91 4.47
C HIS A 166 -3.92 -14.17 4.46
N LEU A 167 -4.37 -15.28 5.07
CA LEU A 167 -3.60 -16.53 5.15
C LEU A 167 -3.27 -17.11 3.76
N GLY A 168 -4.19 -16.99 2.80
CA GLY A 168 -3.94 -17.41 1.42
C GLY A 168 -2.80 -16.63 0.77
N LEU A 169 -2.77 -15.31 0.95
CA LEU A 169 -1.65 -14.47 0.48
C LEU A 169 -0.36 -14.83 1.21
N TYR A 170 -0.41 -15.03 2.53
CA TYR A 170 0.76 -15.44 3.32
C TYR A 170 1.39 -16.75 2.81
N GLY A 171 0.57 -17.78 2.55
CA GLY A 171 1.04 -19.03 1.99
C GLY A 171 1.60 -18.89 0.57
N ALA A 172 0.95 -18.10 -0.27
CA ALA A 172 1.43 -17.81 -1.62
C ALA A 172 2.79 -17.10 -1.61
N LEU A 173 3.00 -16.13 -0.71
CA LEU A 173 4.27 -15.41 -0.58
C LEU A 173 5.41 -16.32 -0.09
N TRP A 174 5.14 -17.26 0.82
CA TRP A 174 6.13 -18.27 1.20
C TRP A 174 6.51 -19.17 0.04
N PHE A 175 5.52 -19.70 -0.69
CA PHE A 175 5.76 -20.58 -1.82
C PHE A 175 6.54 -19.88 -2.94
N LEU A 176 6.11 -18.67 -3.34
CA LEU A 176 6.78 -17.90 -4.38
C LEU A 176 8.16 -17.42 -3.92
N GLY A 177 8.32 -17.02 -2.66
CA GLY A 177 9.62 -16.64 -2.08
C GLY A 177 10.62 -17.80 -2.05
N LEU A 178 10.17 -19.02 -1.72
CA LEU A 178 11.01 -20.21 -1.84
C LEU A 178 11.37 -20.50 -3.30
N SER A 179 10.42 -20.32 -4.21
CA SER A 179 10.63 -20.49 -5.65
C SER A 179 11.66 -19.49 -6.19
N VAL A 180 11.70 -18.25 -5.69
CA VAL A 180 12.74 -17.26 -6.02
C VAL A 180 14.14 -17.79 -5.70
N VAL A 181 14.35 -18.30 -4.48
CA VAL A 181 15.66 -18.83 -4.06
C VAL A 181 16.05 -20.06 -4.86
N VAL A 182 15.10 -20.97 -5.10
CA VAL A 182 15.34 -22.16 -5.92
C VAL A 182 15.72 -21.75 -7.34
N GLU A 183 14.98 -20.80 -7.94
CA GLU A 183 15.26 -20.30 -9.28
C GLU A 183 16.64 -19.62 -9.39
N ASP A 184 17.06 -18.87 -8.37
CA ASP A 184 18.41 -18.26 -8.32
C ASP A 184 19.51 -19.31 -8.11
N ALA A 185 19.28 -20.30 -7.25
CA ALA A 185 20.24 -21.38 -7.00
C ALA A 185 20.46 -22.23 -8.27
N LEU A 186 19.37 -22.58 -8.97
CA LEU A 186 19.42 -23.37 -10.20
C LEU A 186 20.17 -22.64 -11.33
N VAL A 187 20.14 -21.31 -11.35
CA VAL A 187 20.78 -20.54 -12.42
C VAL A 187 22.20 -20.09 -12.09
N PHE A 188 22.49 -19.75 -10.84
CA PHE A 188 23.81 -19.23 -10.48
C PHE A 188 24.78 -20.28 -9.93
N LEU A 189 24.30 -21.39 -9.37
CA LEU A 189 25.14 -22.39 -8.70
C LEU A 189 25.32 -23.70 -9.49
N LEU A 190 24.45 -24.00 -10.47
CA LEU A 190 24.58 -25.23 -11.25
C LEU A 190 25.69 -25.11 -12.33
N PRO A 191 26.47 -26.17 -12.58
CA PRO A 191 27.51 -26.19 -13.60
C PRO A 191 26.95 -26.01 -15.02
N ASP A 192 25.80 -26.65 -15.26
CA ASP A 192 24.98 -26.45 -16.45
C ASP A 192 23.74 -25.65 -16.00
N PRO A 193 23.71 -24.32 -16.17
CA PRO A 193 22.59 -23.51 -15.72
C PRO A 193 21.32 -23.99 -16.44
N ILE A 194 20.40 -24.55 -15.66
CA ILE A 194 19.09 -24.96 -16.17
C ILE A 194 18.32 -23.68 -16.42
N PHE A 195 18.34 -23.22 -17.67
CA PHE A 195 17.54 -22.08 -18.09
C PHE A 195 16.06 -22.46 -18.06
N ILE A 196 15.38 -22.09 -16.96
CA ILE A 196 13.92 -22.12 -16.90
C ILE A 196 13.41 -21.04 -17.85
N GLY A 197 13.07 -21.43 -19.08
CA GLY A 197 12.68 -20.50 -20.13
C GLY A 197 13.87 -19.75 -20.77
N PRO A 198 13.64 -18.63 -21.47
CA PRO A 198 14.64 -18.02 -22.36
C PRO A 198 15.65 -17.10 -21.62
N ARG A 199 16.19 -17.54 -20.46
CA ARG A 199 17.17 -16.81 -19.63
C ARG A 199 18.57 -16.65 -20.28
N ALA A 200 18.83 -17.28 -21.41
CA ALA A 200 20.07 -17.09 -22.19
C ALA A 200 20.33 -15.62 -22.59
N TYR A 201 19.30 -14.77 -22.55
CA TYR A 201 19.39 -13.34 -22.89
C TYR A 201 19.40 -12.40 -21.67
N ALA A 202 19.08 -12.88 -20.46
CA ALA A 202 18.93 -12.01 -19.27
C ALA A 202 19.09 -12.81 -17.94
N PRO A 203 20.32 -12.97 -17.42
CA PRO A 203 20.59 -13.75 -16.22
C PRO A 203 19.97 -13.21 -14.94
N GLU A 204 19.62 -11.92 -14.90
CA GLU A 204 19.15 -11.22 -13.70
C GLU A 204 17.62 -11.22 -13.54
N ARG A 205 16.88 -11.75 -14.52
CA ARG A 205 15.42 -11.84 -14.44
C ARG A 205 15.01 -13.03 -13.59
N ASN A 206 14.31 -12.80 -12.48
CA ASN A 206 13.70 -13.86 -11.67
C ASN A 206 12.18 -13.91 -11.91
N PHE A 207 11.70 -14.98 -12.55
CA PHE A 207 10.29 -15.12 -12.91
C PHE A 207 9.41 -15.33 -11.69
N ALA A 208 9.88 -16.07 -10.69
CA ALA A 208 9.18 -16.25 -9.43
C ALA A 208 9.02 -14.92 -8.67
N GLU A 209 10.02 -14.02 -8.71
CA GLU A 209 9.93 -12.70 -8.08
C GLU A 209 8.86 -11.85 -8.79
N ASN A 210 8.86 -11.86 -10.13
CA ASN A 210 7.83 -11.16 -10.91
C ASN A 210 6.42 -11.72 -10.66
N ALA A 211 6.27 -13.03 -10.55
CA ALA A 211 5.00 -13.66 -10.20
C ALA A 211 4.55 -13.29 -8.78
N LEU A 212 5.49 -13.26 -7.82
CA LEU A 212 5.26 -12.79 -6.45
C LEU A 212 4.74 -11.35 -6.45
N MET A 213 5.40 -10.48 -7.21
CA MET A 213 5.05 -9.07 -7.29
C MET A 213 3.73 -8.83 -8.00
N LEU A 214 3.41 -9.58 -9.06
CA LEU A 214 2.08 -9.54 -9.70
C LEU A 214 0.98 -10.07 -8.76
N CYS A 215 1.27 -11.09 -7.95
CA CYS A 215 0.35 -11.57 -6.92
C CYS A 215 0.07 -10.45 -5.90
N CYS A 216 1.11 -9.83 -5.33
CA CYS A 216 0.98 -8.66 -4.47
C CYS A 216 0.18 -7.54 -5.13
N ALA A 217 0.46 -7.26 -6.41
CA ALA A 217 -0.20 -6.22 -7.18
C ALA A 217 -1.71 -6.47 -7.32
N PHE A 218 -2.11 -7.71 -7.61
CA PHE A 218 -3.53 -8.09 -7.67
C PHE A 218 -4.24 -7.80 -6.34
N PHE A 219 -3.67 -8.24 -5.22
CA PHE A 219 -4.27 -8.00 -3.90
C PHE A 219 -4.30 -6.51 -3.54
N ALA A 220 -3.22 -5.76 -3.83
CA ALA A 220 -3.13 -4.33 -3.57
C ALA A 220 -4.15 -3.54 -4.40
N CYS A 221 -4.27 -3.84 -5.71
CA CYS A 221 -5.29 -3.27 -6.58
C CYS A 221 -6.70 -3.58 -6.09
N ARG A 222 -6.98 -4.85 -5.77
CA ARG A 222 -8.30 -5.25 -5.26
C ARG A 222 -8.69 -4.48 -4.00
N ASP A 223 -7.75 -4.33 -3.06
CA ASP A 223 -7.99 -3.58 -1.83
C ASP A 223 -8.08 -2.07 -2.08
N ALA A 224 -7.30 -1.51 -3.00
CA ALA A 224 -7.36 -0.11 -3.42
C ALA A 224 -8.69 0.23 -4.13
N PHE A 225 -9.17 -0.62 -5.05
CA PHE A 225 -10.48 -0.49 -5.69
C PHE A 225 -11.61 -0.59 -4.67
N ARG A 226 -11.51 -1.50 -3.69
CA ARG A 226 -12.49 -1.57 -2.61
C ARG A 226 -12.51 -0.27 -1.80
N VAL A 227 -11.35 0.29 -1.47
CA VAL A 227 -11.27 1.59 -0.76
C VAL A 227 -11.86 2.73 -1.58
N LEU A 228 -11.59 2.76 -2.89
CA LEU A 228 -12.06 3.81 -3.78
C LEU A 228 -13.56 3.72 -4.05
N SER A 229 -14.09 2.53 -4.36
CA SER A 229 -15.52 2.29 -4.57
C SER A 229 -16.35 2.64 -3.34
N LEU A 230 -15.89 2.26 -2.13
CA LEU A 230 -16.56 2.59 -0.88
C LEU A 230 -16.58 4.10 -0.55
N ARG A 231 -15.73 4.90 -1.20
CA ARG A 231 -15.58 6.35 -0.97
C ARG A 231 -16.12 7.21 -2.12
N PHE A 232 -16.28 6.63 -3.32
CA PHE A 232 -16.97 7.29 -4.44
C PHE A 232 -18.46 7.51 -4.13
N ASP A 233 -19.04 6.65 -3.30
CA ASP A 233 -20.41 6.82 -2.80
C ASP A 233 -20.54 7.87 -1.67
N ARG A 234 -19.43 8.33 -1.06
CA ARG A 234 -19.39 9.17 0.16
C ARG A 234 -18.09 10.02 0.27
N PRO A 235 -18.04 11.25 -0.27
CA PRO A 235 -16.83 12.09 -0.29
C PRO A 235 -16.49 12.71 1.09
N PRO A 236 -15.20 12.80 1.48
CA PRO A 236 -14.82 13.23 2.82
C PRO A 236 -14.98 14.75 3.01
N MET A 237 -15.83 15.16 3.94
CA MET A 237 -15.67 16.46 4.62
C MET A 237 -14.52 16.38 5.62
N ARG A 238 -13.65 17.39 5.54
CA ARG A 238 -12.40 17.48 6.30
C ARG A 238 -12.70 17.60 7.80
N GLY A 239 -12.10 16.69 8.57
CA GLY A 239 -11.67 16.97 9.94
C GLY A 239 -12.65 16.56 11.04
N GLY A 240 -12.81 15.26 11.22
CA GLY A 240 -13.29 14.66 12.47
C GLY A 240 -13.65 13.19 12.26
N GLY A 241 -13.92 12.45 13.33
CA GLY A 241 -13.99 10.98 13.32
C GLY A 241 -14.98 10.39 12.30
N ARG A 242 -14.99 9.05 12.15
CA ARG A 242 -15.90 8.29 11.23
C ARG A 242 -17.39 8.71 11.31
N GLN A 243 -17.83 9.29 12.43
CA GLN A 243 -19.18 9.81 12.63
C GLN A 243 -19.42 11.14 11.89
N GLU A 244 -18.42 11.99 11.73
CA GLU A 244 -18.50 13.27 11.01
C GLU A 244 -18.60 13.09 9.50
N GLU A 245 -17.79 12.19 8.92
CA GLU A 245 -17.90 11.86 7.49
C GLU A 245 -19.32 11.38 7.14
N LEU A 246 -19.90 10.48 7.95
CA LEU A 246 -21.25 9.96 7.76
C LEU A 246 -22.36 11.02 7.90
N ILE A 247 -22.14 12.00 8.78
CA ILE A 247 -23.07 13.11 8.94
C ILE A 247 -23.02 13.98 7.68
N ASP A 248 -21.82 14.33 7.22
CA ASP A 248 -21.64 15.29 6.15
C ASP A 248 -22.14 14.77 4.78
N ASP A 249 -21.99 13.47 4.49
CA ASP A 249 -22.54 12.85 3.28
C ASP A 249 -24.08 12.92 3.21
N ASN A 250 -24.75 12.67 4.33
CA ASN A 250 -26.21 12.59 4.40
C ASN A 250 -26.86 13.94 4.70
N LEU A 251 -26.12 14.88 5.28
CA LEU A 251 -26.61 16.20 5.68
C LEU A 251 -27.18 16.98 4.48
N MET A 252 -26.49 16.95 3.34
CA MET A 252 -26.94 17.69 2.16
C MET A 252 -28.24 17.10 1.57
N MET A 253 -28.39 15.78 1.60
CA MET A 253 -29.60 15.08 1.17
C MET A 253 -30.77 15.34 2.12
N TYR A 254 -30.53 15.20 3.43
CA TYR A 254 -31.53 15.45 4.48
C TYR A 254 -31.98 16.92 4.47
N GLY A 255 -31.04 17.85 4.33
CA GLY A 255 -31.32 19.30 4.24
C GLY A 255 -32.19 19.66 3.04
N LYS A 256 -31.91 19.09 1.86
CA LYS A 256 -32.75 19.28 0.66
C LYS A 256 -34.16 18.71 0.84
N ARG A 257 -34.28 17.51 1.44
CA ARG A 257 -35.58 16.86 1.68
C ARG A 257 -36.51 17.69 2.57
N HIS A 258 -35.94 18.30 3.61
CA HIS A 258 -36.69 19.09 4.59
C HIS A 258 -36.61 20.61 4.37
N GLN A 259 -36.08 21.05 3.22
CA GLN A 259 -35.99 22.47 2.85
C GLN A 259 -35.30 23.32 3.93
N LEU A 260 -34.21 22.78 4.48
CA LEU A 260 -33.36 23.46 5.44
C LEU A 260 -32.51 24.52 4.71
N SER A 261 -32.42 25.70 5.29
CA SER A 261 -31.49 26.75 4.85
C SER A 261 -30.05 26.35 5.14
N GLU A 262 -29.08 27.00 4.47
CA GLU A 262 -27.66 26.75 4.70
C GLU A 262 -27.27 26.91 6.18
N ARG A 263 -27.81 27.95 6.85
CA ARG A 263 -27.61 28.17 8.28
C ARG A 263 -28.23 27.09 9.16
N GLU A 264 -29.40 26.57 8.80
CA GLU A 264 -30.02 25.46 9.52
C GLU A 264 -29.25 24.15 9.32
N CYS A 265 -28.66 23.92 8.14
CA CYS A 265 -27.78 22.78 7.89
C CYS A 265 -26.49 22.87 8.74
N GLU A 266 -25.88 24.04 8.86
CA GLU A 266 -24.72 24.26 9.76
C GLU A 266 -25.07 23.94 11.23
N VAL A 267 -26.21 24.44 11.71
CA VAL A 267 -26.68 24.16 13.08
C VAL A 267 -27.00 22.67 13.26
N LEU A 268 -27.65 22.03 12.29
CA LEU A 268 -27.97 20.60 12.32
C LEU A 268 -26.70 19.74 12.39
N ARG A 269 -25.64 20.12 11.67
CA ARG A 269 -24.33 19.44 11.73
C ARG A 269 -23.83 19.37 13.17
N TYR A 270 -23.76 20.51 13.87
CA TYR A 270 -23.32 20.52 15.27
C TYR A 270 -24.26 19.78 16.21
N VAL A 271 -25.57 19.77 15.92
CA VAL A 271 -26.55 18.99 16.68
C VAL A 271 -26.25 17.48 16.59
N LEU A 272 -25.92 16.98 15.40
CA LEU A 272 -25.58 15.58 15.12
C LEU A 272 -24.23 15.16 15.72
N LEU A 273 -23.32 16.12 15.95
CA LEU A 273 -22.07 15.93 16.68
C LEU A 273 -22.22 15.90 18.19
N GLY A 274 -23.43 16.14 18.69
CA GLY A 274 -23.73 16.08 20.13
C GLY A 274 -23.49 17.39 20.87
N ASN A 275 -23.21 18.50 20.20
CA ASN A 275 -22.95 19.79 20.84
C ASN A 275 -24.23 20.39 21.45
N ASP A 276 -24.21 20.82 22.70
CA ASP A 276 -25.33 21.55 23.27
C ASP A 276 -25.49 22.96 22.67
N ASN A 277 -26.62 23.62 22.93
CA ASN A 277 -26.92 24.92 22.32
C ASN A 277 -25.90 26.00 22.70
N GLN A 278 -25.26 25.87 23.87
CA GLN A 278 -24.22 26.79 24.34
C GLN A 278 -22.94 26.62 23.54
N ASN A 279 -22.47 25.39 23.32
CA ASN A 279 -21.31 25.11 22.50
C ASN A 279 -21.54 25.48 21.04
N ILE A 280 -22.74 25.23 20.49
CA ILE A 280 -23.10 25.67 19.13
C ILE A 280 -23.02 27.19 19.01
N ALA A 281 -23.58 27.92 19.99
CA ALA A 281 -23.55 29.38 20.02
C ALA A 281 -22.10 29.90 20.03
N SER A 282 -21.24 29.30 20.86
CA SER A 282 -19.81 29.64 20.91
C SER A 282 -19.07 29.30 19.62
N SER A 283 -19.30 28.12 19.02
CA SER A 283 -18.64 27.70 17.77
C SER A 283 -19.07 28.49 16.54
N MET A 284 -20.33 28.94 16.49
CA MET A 284 -20.87 29.72 15.37
C MET A 284 -20.81 31.24 15.61
N HIS A 285 -20.30 31.70 16.76
CA HIS A 285 -20.33 33.10 17.20
C HIS A 285 -21.74 33.71 17.16
N LEU A 286 -22.76 32.94 17.56
CA LEU A 286 -24.15 33.34 17.61
C LEU A 286 -24.63 33.53 19.06
N ALA A 287 -25.69 34.32 19.25
CA ALA A 287 -26.38 34.35 20.54
C ALA A 287 -27.08 33.02 20.81
N LEU A 288 -27.12 32.59 22.08
CA LEU A 288 -27.81 31.36 22.49
C LEU A 288 -29.30 31.35 22.08
N SER A 289 -29.95 32.52 22.12
CA SER A 289 -31.33 32.70 21.66
C SER A 289 -31.49 32.38 20.17
N THR A 290 -30.55 32.81 19.32
CA THR A 290 -30.55 32.56 17.88
C THR A 290 -30.41 31.06 17.58
N VAL A 291 -29.51 30.36 18.28
CA VAL A 291 -29.36 28.90 18.12
C VAL A 291 -30.64 28.16 18.51
N LYS A 292 -31.32 28.57 19.60
CA LYS A 292 -32.61 27.99 20.00
C LYS A 292 -33.68 28.14 18.91
N VAL A 293 -33.72 29.30 18.24
CA VAL A 293 -34.63 29.54 17.11
C VAL A 293 -34.30 28.62 15.93
N HIS A 294 -33.04 28.50 15.54
CA HIS A 294 -32.65 27.59 14.46
C HIS A 294 -33.00 26.13 14.77
N VAL A 295 -32.72 25.65 16.00
CA VAL A 295 -33.09 24.29 16.42
C VAL A 295 -34.61 24.10 16.39
N HIS A 296 -35.39 25.10 16.81
CA HIS A 296 -36.85 25.05 16.74
C HIS A 296 -37.35 24.95 15.30
N ASN A 297 -36.81 25.77 14.39
CA ASN A 297 -37.18 25.75 12.98
C ASN A 297 -36.81 24.42 12.31
N ILE A 298 -35.65 23.84 12.64
CA ILE A 298 -35.24 22.53 12.14
C ILE A 298 -36.24 21.45 12.60
N LEU A 299 -36.63 21.45 13.89
CA LEU A 299 -37.63 20.50 14.41
C LEU A 299 -38.99 20.66 13.72
N GLN A 300 -39.44 21.89 13.47
CA GLN A 300 -40.67 22.15 12.72
C GLN A 300 -40.60 21.65 11.28
N LYS A 301 -39.53 21.97 10.55
CA LYS A 301 -39.35 21.56 9.13
C LYS A 301 -39.17 20.05 8.95
N THR A 302 -38.63 19.38 9.98
CA THR A 302 -38.43 17.93 9.99
C THR A 302 -39.61 17.16 10.58
N GLY A 303 -40.55 17.85 11.24
CA GLY A 303 -41.69 17.22 11.92
C GLY A 303 -41.33 16.45 13.19
N GLN A 304 -40.15 16.70 13.76
CA GLN A 304 -39.62 15.92 14.88
C GLN A 304 -39.95 16.58 16.23
N ALA A 305 -40.41 15.78 17.19
CA ALA A 305 -40.88 16.29 18.48
C ALA A 305 -39.75 16.80 19.39
N ASN A 306 -38.56 16.22 19.27
CA ASN A 306 -37.42 16.60 20.09
C ASN A 306 -36.08 16.30 19.40
N ARG A 307 -35.00 16.82 19.98
CA ARG A 307 -33.63 16.67 19.46
C ARG A 307 -33.20 15.21 19.32
N GLN A 308 -33.62 14.31 20.21
CA GLN A 308 -33.27 12.90 20.13
C GLN A 308 -33.97 12.21 18.96
N ALA A 309 -35.26 12.50 18.74
CA ALA A 309 -36.03 12.04 17.61
C ALA A 309 -35.44 12.53 16.28
N LEU A 310 -34.99 13.79 16.22
CA LEU A 310 -34.28 14.36 15.07
C LEU A 310 -32.98 13.62 14.73
N VAL A 311 -32.15 13.31 15.74
CA VAL A 311 -30.91 12.54 15.53
C VAL A 311 -31.24 11.13 15.06
N GLN A 312 -32.23 10.46 15.67
CA GLN A 312 -32.66 9.12 15.25
C GLN A 312 -33.21 9.10 13.83
N ASP A 313 -34.01 10.10 13.46
CA ASP A 313 -34.61 10.22 12.12
C ASP A 313 -33.55 10.41 11.04
N PHE A 314 -32.55 11.26 11.32
CA PHE A 314 -31.40 11.44 10.44
C PHE A 314 -30.66 10.10 10.19
N TRP A 315 -30.42 9.31 11.25
CA TRP A 315 -29.73 8.02 11.11
C TRP A 315 -30.59 6.92 10.49
N LYS A 316 -31.92 7.00 10.58
CA LYS A 316 -32.82 6.08 9.86
C LYS A 316 -32.78 6.30 8.34
N MET A 317 -32.34 7.47 7.89
CA MET A 317 -32.21 7.82 6.47
C MET A 317 -30.83 7.49 5.88
N SER A 318 -29.81 7.19 6.70
CA SER A 318 -28.42 6.87 6.30
C SER A 318 -28.19 5.38 6.02
#